data_AF-A0ABD6N9N6-F1
#
_entry.id   AF-A0ABD6N9N6-F1
#
_cell.length_a   1.000
_cell.length_b   1.000
_cell.length_c   1.000
_cell.angle_alpha   90.00
_cell.angle_beta   90.00
_cell.angle_gamma   90.00
#
_symmetry.space_group_name_H-M   'P 1'
#
loop_
_entity.id
_entity.type
_entity.pdbx_description
1 polymer ?
#
loop_
_entity_poly.entity_id
_entity_poly.type
_entity_poly.pdbx_seq_one_letter_code
_entity_poly.pdbx_strand_id
1 'polypeptide(L)'
;MTDNVIPLFGQKATDPVVINEAYFESWTNEQLAYRAWYGCDLAEEVLFDDESCDDSRGDARFEVLMAQYALRVLVRRLTGMAATDIREQAAMSFLARVAADLEEPQ
;
A
#
# COMPACT_ATOMS: atom_id res chain seq x y z
N MET A 1 -34.54 -8.99 6.22
CA MET A 1 -33.63 -8.06 5.53
C MET A 1 -32.52 -8.93 4.97
N THR A 2 -32.45 -9.06 3.65
CA THR A 2 -31.59 -10.03 2.97
C THR A 2 -30.17 -9.50 2.91
N ASP A 3 -29.28 -10.19 3.63
CA ASP A 3 -27.82 -10.06 3.55
C ASP A 3 -27.35 -10.37 2.13
N ASN A 4 -27.30 -9.35 1.28
CA ASN A 4 -26.63 -9.42 -0.02
C ASN A 4 -25.12 -9.22 0.18
N VAL A 5 -24.48 -10.19 0.83
CA VAL A 5 -23.02 -10.34 0.77
C VAL A 5 -22.73 -11.07 -0.53
N ILE A 6 -22.25 -10.35 -1.55
CA ILE A 6 -21.77 -10.97 -2.79
C ILE A 6 -20.52 -11.77 -2.41
N PRO A 7 -20.51 -13.11 -2.51
CA PRO A 7 -19.33 -13.88 -2.20
C PRO A 7 -18.32 -13.65 -3.32
N LEU A 8 -17.15 -13.12 -2.98
CA LEU A 8 -15.96 -13.26 -3.81
C LEU A 8 -15.64 -14.77 -3.87
N PHE A 9 -15.91 -15.38 -5.02
CA PHE A 9 -15.47 -16.70 -5.46
C PHE A 9 -15.18 -17.73 -4.34
N GLY A 10 -16.20 -18.51 -3.98
CA GLY A 10 -16.02 -19.79 -3.28
C GLY A 10 -15.69 -19.75 -1.78
N GLN A 11 -15.53 -18.59 -1.16
CA GLN A 11 -15.36 -18.47 0.29
C GLN A 11 -16.71 -18.28 1.02
N LYS A 12 -16.93 -19.04 2.09
CA LYS A 12 -18.00 -18.74 3.05
C LYS A 12 -17.61 -17.48 3.84
N ALA A 13 -18.58 -16.64 4.18
CA ALA A 13 -18.38 -15.37 4.88
C ALA A 13 -17.68 -15.46 6.26
N THR A 14 -17.38 -16.67 6.75
CA THR A 14 -16.78 -16.95 8.06
C THR A 14 -15.29 -17.31 8.00
N ASP A 15 -14.69 -17.46 6.82
CA ASP A 15 -13.28 -17.80 6.73
C ASP A 15 -12.42 -16.52 6.86
N PRO A 16 -11.38 -16.52 7.72
CA PRO A 16 -10.52 -15.36 7.87
C PRO A 16 -9.82 -15.05 6.54
N VAL A 17 -9.99 -13.81 6.07
CA VAL A 17 -9.34 -13.33 4.86
C VAL A 17 -7.93 -12.86 5.22
N VAL A 18 -6.92 -13.49 4.62
CA VAL A 18 -5.54 -13.02 4.73
C VAL A 18 -5.34 -11.88 3.74
N ILE A 19 -5.09 -10.69 4.26
CA ILE A 19 -4.79 -9.50 3.47
C ILE A 19 -3.30 -9.48 3.16
N ASN A 20 -2.97 -9.66 1.89
CA ASN A 20 -1.62 -9.58 1.34
C ASN A 20 -1.71 -9.20 -0.14
N GLU A 21 -0.60 -9.23 -0.87
CA GLU A 21 -0.59 -8.90 -2.30
C GLU A 21 -1.49 -9.79 -3.15
N ALA A 22 -1.60 -11.09 -2.83
CA ALA A 22 -2.44 -12.03 -3.58
C ALA A 22 -3.93 -11.70 -3.51
N TYR A 23 -4.38 -11.11 -2.39
CA TYR A 23 -5.76 -10.62 -2.24
C TYR A 23 -6.12 -9.57 -3.32
N PHE A 24 -5.14 -8.75 -3.72
CA PHE A 24 -5.33 -7.66 -4.69
C PHE A 24 -5.02 -8.07 -6.13
N GLU A 25 -4.53 -9.29 -6.38
CA GLU A 25 -4.11 -9.68 -7.73
C GLU A 25 -5.25 -9.77 -8.76
N SER A 26 -6.48 -9.95 -8.30
CA SER A 26 -7.65 -9.95 -9.20
C SER A 26 -8.12 -8.54 -9.59
N TRP A 27 -7.62 -7.49 -8.94
CA TRP A 27 -8.10 -6.12 -9.14
C TRP A 27 -7.49 -5.51 -10.39
N THR A 28 -8.20 -4.59 -11.04
CA THR A 28 -7.66 -3.82 -12.19
C THR A 28 -6.66 -2.76 -11.72
N ASN A 29 -5.86 -2.22 -12.63
CA ASN A 29 -4.89 -1.18 -12.29
C ASN A 29 -5.58 0.09 -11.76
N GLU A 30 -6.76 0.44 -12.28
CA GLU A 30 -7.56 1.58 -11.81
C GLU A 30 -8.07 1.34 -10.39
N GLN A 31 -8.55 0.13 -10.09
CA GLN A 31 -8.99 -0.26 -8.75
C GLN A 31 -7.82 -0.21 -7.74
N LEU A 32 -6.65 -0.70 -8.14
CA LEU A 32 -5.43 -0.63 -7.32
C LEU A 32 -5.00 0.82 -7.07
N ALA A 33 -4.98 1.65 -8.12
CA ALA A 33 -4.60 3.05 -8.02
C ALA A 33 -5.56 3.83 -7.11
N TYR A 34 -6.87 3.66 -7.30
CA TYR A 34 -7.88 4.28 -6.46
C TYR A 34 -7.76 3.83 -5.00
N ARG A 35 -7.59 2.53 -4.75
CA ARG A 35 -7.45 1.99 -3.39
C ARG A 35 -6.24 2.53 -2.66
N ALA A 36 -5.11 2.62 -3.36
CA ALA A 36 -3.87 3.17 -2.83
C ALA A 36 -4.02 4.66 -2.52
N TRP A 37 -4.59 5.46 -3.43
CA TRP A 37 -4.84 6.87 -3.21
C TRP A 37 -5.81 7.12 -2.06
N TYR A 38 -7.00 6.52 -2.11
CA TYR A 38 -8.06 6.72 -1.11
C TYR A 38 -7.61 6.32 0.29
N GLY A 39 -6.90 5.19 0.44
CA GLY A 39 -6.44 4.75 1.76
C GLY A 39 -5.36 5.67 2.35
N CYS A 40 -4.53 6.30 1.50
CA CYS A 40 -3.59 7.33 1.96
C CYS A 40 -4.31 8.62 2.34
N ASP A 41 -5.25 9.07 1.52
CA ASP A 41 -6.04 10.29 1.71
C ASP A 41 -6.82 10.25 3.03
N LEU A 42 -7.57 9.18 3.27
CA LEU A 42 -8.31 8.98 4.53
C LEU A 42 -7.38 8.86 5.73
N ALA A 43 -6.28 8.12 5.59
CA ALA A 43 -5.33 7.96 6.69
C ALA A 43 -4.62 9.27 7.05
N GLU A 44 -4.36 10.14 6.06
CA GLU A 44 -3.82 11.47 6.30
C GLU A 44 -4.77 12.30 7.17
N GLU A 45 -6.06 12.36 6.81
CA GLU A 45 -7.06 13.11 7.59
C GLU A 45 -7.11 12.67 9.06
N VAL A 46 -7.03 11.37 9.33
CA VAL A 46 -7.18 10.82 10.69
C VAL A 46 -5.87 10.80 11.49
N LEU A 47 -4.73 10.51 10.85
CA LEU A 47 -3.45 10.37 11.56
C LEU A 47 -2.82 11.72 11.90
N PHE A 48 -3.15 12.77 11.14
CA PHE A 48 -2.65 14.13 11.37
C PHE A 48 -3.64 15.01 12.14
N ASP A 49 -4.81 14.49 12.48
CA ASP A 49 -5.75 15.14 13.39
C ASP A 49 -5.43 14.77 14.86
N ASP A 50 -5.04 15.79 15.63
CA ASP A 50 -4.73 15.66 17.06
C ASP A 50 -5.97 15.26 17.88
N GLU A 51 -7.18 15.58 17.41
CA GLU A 51 -8.45 15.28 18.09
C GLU A 51 -8.98 13.86 17.82
N SER A 52 -8.41 13.16 16.83
CA SER A 52 -8.85 11.80 16.46
C SER A 52 -8.65 10.80 17.59
N CYS A 53 -9.65 9.92 17.81
CA CYS A 53 -9.57 8.90 18.86
C CYS A 53 -8.75 7.68 18.42
N ASP A 54 -8.35 6.84 19.39
CA ASP A 54 -7.48 5.69 19.13
C ASP A 54 -8.10 4.64 18.22
N ASP A 55 -9.42 4.46 18.26
CA ASP A 55 -10.13 3.55 17.36
C ASP A 55 -10.04 4.04 15.92
N SER A 56 -10.30 5.33 15.66
CA SER A 56 -10.15 5.94 14.34
C SER A 56 -8.71 5.84 13.84
N ARG A 57 -7.72 6.04 14.70
CA ARG A 57 -6.30 5.84 14.35
C ARG A 57 -5.99 4.38 14.05
N GLY A 58 -6.64 3.43 14.72
CA GLY A 58 -6.57 2.01 14.43
C GLY A 58 -7.05 1.69 13.01
N ASP A 59 -8.23 2.18 12.65
CA ASP A 59 -8.80 2.03 11.32
C ASP A 59 -7.92 2.70 10.25
N ALA A 60 -7.42 3.90 10.51
CA ALA A 60 -6.50 4.59 9.60
C ALA A 60 -5.21 3.81 9.34
N ARG A 61 -4.61 3.20 10.36
CA ARG A 61 -3.42 2.34 10.18
C ARG A 61 -3.73 1.11 9.33
N PHE A 62 -4.92 0.53 9.49
CA PHE A 62 -5.37 -0.58 8.66
C PHE A 62 -5.56 -0.16 7.20
N GLU A 63 -6.13 1.03 6.97
CA GLU A 63 -6.28 1.63 5.65
C GLU A 63 -4.94 1.88 4.95
N VAL A 64 -3.92 2.36 5.68
CA VAL A 64 -2.55 2.48 5.17
C VAL A 64 -1.99 1.12 4.72
N LEU A 65 -2.19 0.07 5.53
CA LEU A 65 -1.69 -1.27 5.21
C LEU A 65 -2.35 -1.81 3.93
N MET A 66 -3.66 -1.62 3.78
CA MET A 66 -4.39 -1.99 2.56
C MET A 66 -3.92 -1.21 1.33
N ALA A 67 -3.77 0.11 1.46
CA ALA A 67 -3.25 0.98 0.40
C ALA A 67 -1.85 0.55 -0.04
N GLN A 68 -1.00 0.18 0.91
CA GLN A 68 0.36 -0.27 0.63
C GLN A 68 0.38 -1.58 -0.17
N TYR A 69 -0.46 -2.57 0.18
CA TYR A 69 -0.52 -3.82 -0.59
C TYR A 69 -1.04 -3.60 -2.02
N ALA A 70 -2.10 -2.79 -2.19
CA ALA A 70 -2.59 -2.42 -3.50
C ALA A 70 -1.50 -1.72 -4.35
N LEU A 71 -0.76 -0.79 -3.73
CA LEU A 71 0.32 -0.08 -4.40
C LEU A 71 1.48 -1.00 -4.80
N ARG A 72 1.86 -1.98 -3.97
CA ARG A 72 2.91 -2.95 -4.32
C ARG A 72 2.56 -3.77 -5.56
N VAL A 73 1.30 -4.23 -5.65
CA VAL A 73 0.81 -4.95 -6.83
C VAL A 73 0.85 -4.04 -8.06
N LEU A 74 0.35 -2.81 -7.94
CA LEU A 74 0.35 -1.84 -9.04
C LEU A 74 1.78 -1.52 -9.52
N VAL A 75 2.70 -1.23 -8.60
CA VAL A 75 4.11 -0.96 -8.91
C VAL A 75 4.72 -2.15 -9.64
N ARG A 76 4.51 -3.38 -9.16
CA ARG A 76 5.02 -4.58 -9.85
C ARG A 76 4.48 -4.70 -11.27
N ARG A 77 3.19 -4.44 -11.49
CA ARG A 77 2.59 -4.50 -12.83
C ARG A 77 3.14 -3.45 -13.78
N LEU A 78 3.36 -2.23 -13.29
CA LEU A 78 3.83 -1.12 -14.13
C LEU A 78 5.32 -1.20 -14.45
N THR A 79 6.13 -1.76 -13.55
CA THR A 79 7.60 -1.74 -13.65
C THR A 79 8.22 -3.09 -13.94
N GLY A 80 7.48 -4.18 -13.73
CA GLY A 80 8.03 -5.55 -13.73
C GLY A 80 8.86 -5.90 -12.48
N MET A 81 8.92 -5.01 -11.47
CA MET A 81 9.78 -5.18 -10.30
C MET A 81 9.00 -5.06 -8.98
N ALA A 82 9.44 -5.76 -7.94
CA ALA A 82 8.87 -5.55 -6.61
C ALA A 82 9.20 -4.13 -6.11
N ALA A 83 8.26 -3.50 -5.41
CA ALA A 83 8.46 -2.15 -4.87
C ALA A 83 9.64 -2.07 -3.88
N THR A 84 9.95 -3.16 -3.19
CA THR A 84 11.12 -3.28 -2.31
C THR A 84 12.43 -3.17 -3.08
N ASP A 85 12.52 -3.83 -4.23
CA ASP A 85 13.72 -3.86 -5.07
C ASP A 85 13.98 -2.47 -5.66
N ILE A 86 12.91 -1.78 -6.09
CA ILE A 86 12.99 -0.38 -6.55
C ILE A 86 13.51 0.53 -5.44
N ARG A 87 12.99 0.38 -4.22
CA ARG A 87 13.43 1.16 -3.06
C ARG A 87 14.91 0.91 -2.74
N GLU A 88 15.34 -0.34 -2.77
CA GLU A 88 16.74 -0.70 -2.53
C GLU A 88 17.67 -0.14 -3.59
N GLN A 89 17.30 -0.23 -4.88
CA GLN A 89 18.07 0.37 -5.97
C GLN A 89 18.17 1.90 -5.82
N ALA A 90 17.06 2.57 -5.52
CA ALA A 90 17.04 4.00 -5.30
C ALA A 90 17.95 4.42 -4.12
N ALA A 91 17.92 3.67 -3.02
CA ALA A 91 18.79 3.91 -1.86
C ALA A 91 20.27 3.72 -2.21
N MET A 92 20.62 2.65 -2.94
CA MET A 92 22.00 2.41 -3.38
C MET A 92 22.50 3.48 -4.35
N SER A 93 21.67 3.90 -5.30
CA SER A 93 22.02 5.01 -6.22
C SER A 93 22.24 6.32 -5.47
N PHE A 94 21.44 6.60 -4.45
CA PHE A 94 21.63 7.77 -3.59
C PHE A 94 22.97 7.72 -2.85
N LEU A 95 23.29 6.60 -2.20
CA LEU A 95 24.55 6.43 -1.48
C LEU A 95 25.78 6.54 -2.40
N ALA A 96 25.71 5.96 -3.61
CA ALA A 96 26.78 6.05 -4.58
C ALA A 96 27.04 7.51 -5.01
N ARG A 97 25.99 8.31 -5.19
CA ARG A 97 26.13 9.73 -5.51
C ARG A 97 26.75 10.52 -4.35
N VAL A 98 26.30 10.28 -3.12
CA VAL A 98 26.88 10.92 -1.93
C VAL A 98 28.36 10.55 -1.77
N ALA A 99 28.75 9.31 -2.04
CA ALA A 99 30.15 8.90 -1.97
C ALA A 99 31.00 9.60 -3.04
N ALA A 100 30.50 9.72 -4.28
CA ALA A 100 31.20 10.43 -5.35
C ALA A 100 31.42 11.92 -5.01
N ASP A 101 30.41 12.59 -4.46
CA ASP A 101 30.50 14.01 -4.04
C ASP A 101 31.53 14.23 -2.90
N LEU A 102 31.85 13.20 -2.12
CA LEU A 102 32.86 13.25 -1.06
C LEU A 102 34.29 12.98 -1.58
N GLU A 103 34.44 12.35 -2.74
CA GLU A 103 35.73 12.02 -3.35
C GLU A 103 36.25 13.14 -4.29
N GLU A 104 35.43 14.13 -4.64
CA GLU A 104 35.88 15.31 -5.39
C GLU A 104 36.65 16.28 -4.46
N PRO A 105 37.94 16.59 -4.74
CA PRO A 105 38.66 17.60 -3.98
C PRO A 105 38.08 19.00 -4.27
N GLN A 106 37.72 19.73 -3.21
CA GLN A 106 37.34 21.16 -3.28
C GLN A 106 38.46 22.04 -3.84
#